data_AF-A0A149ZSH6-F1
#
_entry.id   AF-A0A149ZSH6-F1
#
_cell.length_a   1.000
_cell.length_b   1.000
_cell.length_c   1.000
_cell.angle_alpha   90.00
_cell.angle_beta   90.00
_cell.angle_gamma   90.00
#
_symmetry.space_group_name_H-M   'P 1'
#
loop_
_entity.id
_entity.type
_entity.pdbx_description
1 polymer ?
#
loop_
_entity_poly.entity_id
_entity_poly.type
_entity_poly.pdbx_seq_one_letter_code
_entity_poly.pdbx_strand_id
1 'polypeptide(L)' 'MPDTYADVVERLCGEFDGRVPLSTVTQIVRQCYREASCSDSLANPNPPGLEGLARKRLLTLSTSGGKTGSGDDTP' A
#
# COMPACT_ATOMS: atom_id res chain seq x y z
N MET A 1 20.01 -6.85 5.07
CA MET A 1 19.23 -6.56 6.29
C MET A 1 17.80 -7.01 6.02
N PRO A 2 17.07 -7.60 6.98
CA PRO A 2 15.68 -7.98 6.71
C PRO A 2 14.89 -6.74 6.29
N ASP A 3 14.06 -6.83 5.26
CA ASP A 3 13.15 -5.77 4.79
C ASP A 3 12.19 -5.35 5.91
N THR A 4 12.64 -4.61 6.91
CA THR A 4 11.80 -4.27 8.06
C THR A 4 10.59 -3.43 7.64
N TYR A 5 9.53 -3.45 8.45
CA TYR A 5 8.33 -2.62 8.24
C TYR A 5 8.67 -1.17 7.89
N ALA A 6 9.68 -0.58 8.54
CA ALA A 6 10.14 0.78 8.26
C ALA A 6 10.69 0.93 6.83
N ASP A 7 11.54 -0.01 6.39
CA ASP A 7 12.12 -0.01 5.04
C ASP A 7 11.04 -0.12 3.96
N VAL A 8 10.04 -0.97 4.18
CA VAL A 8 8.91 -1.12 3.26
C VAL A 8 8.06 0.15 3.21
N VAL A 9 7.83 0.81 4.35
CA VAL A 9 7.12 2.09 4.39
C VAL A 9 7.90 3.18 3.66
N GLU A 10 9.21 3.30 3.89
CA GLU A 10 10.06 4.29 3.21
C GLU A 10 10.05 4.08 1.68
N ARG A 11 10.19 2.84 1.22
CA ARG A 11 10.18 2.48 -0.20
C ARG A 11 8.84 2.79 -0.87
N LEU A 12 7.72 2.43 -0.22
CA LEU A 12 6.38 2.71 -0.73
C LEU A 12 6.04 4.20 -0.65
N CYS A 13 6.46 4.92 0.39
CA CYS A 13 6.31 6.36 0.47
C CYS A 13 7.01 7.05 -0.70
N GLY A 14 8.26 6.67 -1.02
CA GLY A 14 8.97 7.22 -2.17
C GLY A 14 8.35 6.85 -3.52
N GLU A 15 7.85 5.63 -3.68
CA GLU A 15 7.22 5.18 -4.94
C GLU A 15 5.87 5.87 -5.21
N PHE A 16 5.09 6.11 -4.16
CA PHE A 16 3.75 6.70 -4.26
C PHE A 16 3.71 8.19 -3.91
N ASP A 17 4.86 8.83 -3.69
CA ASP A 17 4.97 10.26 -3.41
C ASP A 17 4.28 11.07 -4.52
N GLY A 18 3.46 12.04 -4.12
CA GLY A 18 2.65 12.84 -5.04
C GLY A 18 1.43 12.15 -5.67
N ARG A 19 1.26 10.82 -5.52
CA ARG A 19 0.06 10.08 -5.99
C ARG A 19 -0.87 9.68 -4.85
N VAL A 20 -0.30 9.26 -3.73
CA VAL A 20 -1.04 8.80 -2.56
C VAL A 20 -0.53 9.55 -1.33
N PRO A 21 -1.41 10.05 -0.45
CA PRO A 21 -0.98 10.70 0.78
C PRO A 21 -0.13 9.75 1.64
N LEU A 22 0.95 10.24 2.24
CA LEU A 22 1.82 9.47 3.13
C LEU A 22 1.04 8.77 4.26
N SER A 23 0.01 9.43 4.80
CA SER A 23 -0.90 8.87 5.80
C SER A 23 -1.64 7.64 5.28
N THR A 24 -2.05 7.64 4.01
CA THR A 24 -2.72 6.51 3.37
C THR A 24 -1.77 5.37 3.13
N VAL A 25 -0.53 5.65 2.69
CA VAL A 25 0.54 4.65 2.53
C VAL A 25 0.78 3.92 3.86
N THR A 26 1.00 4.66 4.94
CA THR A 26 1.23 4.07 6.27
C THR A 26 0.03 3.27 6.79
N GLN A 27 -1.20 3.73 6.56
CA GLN A 27 -2.42 3.00 6.94
C GLN A 27 -2.56 1.68 6.18
N ILE A 28 -2.32 1.67 4.86
CA ILE A 28 -2.38 0.46 4.03
C ILE A 28 -1.32 -0.54 4.49
N VAL A 29 -0.07 -0.11 4.66
CA VAL A 29 1.02 -1.00 5.09
C VAL A 29 0.74 -1.58 6.47
N ARG A 30 0.24 -0.77 7.42
CA ARG A 30 -0.18 -1.24 8.75
C ARG A 30 -1.31 -2.26 8.68
N GLN A 31 -2.28 -2.06 7.80
CA GLN A 31 -3.40 -2.98 7.61
C GLN A 31 -2.91 -4.31 7.02
N CYS A 32 -2.07 -4.25 5.97
CA CYS A 32 -1.44 -5.41 5.37
C CYS A 32 -0.56 -6.20 6.36
N TYR A 33 0.17 -5.49 7.23
CA TYR A 33 0.94 -6.08 8.33
C TYR A 33 0.03 -6.88 9.26
N ARG A 34 -1.06 -6.27 9.73
CA ARG A 34 -2.00 -6.95 10.63
C ARG A 34 -2.67 -8.16 9.96
N GLU A 35 -3.09 -8.05 8.70
CA GLU A 35 -3.69 -9.17 7.96
C GLU A 35 -2.71 -10.34 7.83
N ALA A 36 -1.46 -10.06 7.47
CA ALA A 36 -0.44 -11.09 7.32
C ALA A 36 -0.03 -11.72 8.68
N SER A 37 0.04 -10.92 9.76
CA SER A 37 0.27 -11.42 11.12
C SER A 37 -0.93 -12.18 11.73
N CYS A 38 -2.14 -12.01 11.19
CA CYS A 38 -3.32 -12.78 11.60
C CYS A 38 -3.40 -14.14 10.91
N SER A 39 -2.84 -14.29 9.70
CA SER A 39 -2.83 -15.56 8.96
C SER A 39 -1.61 -16.44 9.27
N ASP A 40 -0.46 -15.85 9.56
CA ASP A 40 0.75 -16.57 9.99
C ASP A 40 0.83 -16.50 11.51
N SER A 41 0.77 -17.64 12.21
CA SER A 41 0.78 -17.71 13.67
C SER A 41 1.93 -16.91 14.29
N LEU A 42 1.63 -15.68 14.72
CA LEU A 42 2.26 -14.86 15.77
C LEU A 42 3.79 -14.66 15.83
N ALA A 43 4.60 -15.13 14.88
CA ALA A 43 6.06 -15.16 15.08
C ALA A 43 6.90 -14.33 14.10
N ASN A 44 6.36 -13.85 12.98
CA ASN A 44 7.14 -13.11 11.99
C ASN A 44 6.95 -11.59 12.09
N PRO A 45 7.96 -10.83 12.56
CA PRO A 45 7.95 -9.36 12.56
C PRO A 45 8.02 -8.78 11.13
N ASN A 46 8.16 -9.63 10.12
CA ASN A 46 8.13 -9.24 8.74
C ASN A 46 7.56 -10.38 7.87
N PRO A 47 6.24 -10.45 7.70
CA PRO A 47 5.64 -11.52 6.94
C PRO A 47 6.06 -11.42 5.46
N PRO A 48 6.52 -12.54 4.85
CA PRO A 48 6.94 -12.53 3.46
C PRO A 48 5.77 -12.12 2.56
N GLY A 49 5.99 -11.10 1.71
CA GLY A 49 4.97 -10.58 0.79
C GLY A 49 4.20 -9.36 1.26
N LEU A 50 4.51 -8.80 2.44
CA LEU A 50 3.92 -7.54 2.93
C LEU A 50 4.03 -6.40 1.91
N GLU A 51 5.23 -6.19 1.36
CA GLU A 51 5.46 -5.16 0.35
C GLU A 51 4.59 -5.39 -0.89
N GLY A 52 4.54 -6.62 -1.41
CA GLY A 52 3.73 -6.94 -2.59
C GLY A 52 2.24 -6.69 -2.36
N LEU A 53 1.73 -7.03 -1.18
CA LEU A 53 0.32 -6.80 -0.80
C LEU A 53 0.02 -5.30 -0.68
N ALA A 54 0.86 -4.56 0.03
CA ALA A 54 0.71 -3.13 0.23
C ALA A 54 0.82 -2.37 -1.10
N ARG A 55 1.83 -2.69 -1.91
CA ARG A 55 2.05 -2.11 -3.25
C ARG A 55 0.83 -2.35 -4.14
N LYS A 56 0.28 -3.57 -4.16
CA LYS A 56 -0.92 -3.88 -4.95
C LYS A 56 -2.12 -3.02 -4.54
N ARG A 57 -2.38 -2.85 -3.24
CA ARG A 57 -3.48 -2.00 -2.75
C ARG A 57 -3.26 -0.53 -3.06
N LEU A 58 -2.04 -0.03 -2.89
CA LEU A 58 -1.68 1.36 -3.20
C LEU A 58 -1.78 1.64 -4.70
N LEU A 59 -1.42 0.69 -5.55
CA LEU A 59 -1.60 0.78 -7.00
C LEU A 59 -3.08 0.87 -7.37
N THR A 60 -3.95 0.04 -6.75
CA THR A 60 -5.40 0.12 -6.96
C THR A 60 -5.96 1.48 -6.53
N LEU A 61 -5.53 2.03 -5.40
CA LEU A 61 -5.96 3.36 -4.94
C LEU A 61 -5.51 4.48 -5.88
N SER A 62 -4.24 4.43 -6.31
CA SER A 62 -3.67 5.40 -7.26
C SER A 62 -4.39 5.38 -8.60
N THR A 63 -4.74 4.18 -9.09
CA THR A 63 -5.50 4.01 -10.34
C THR A 63 -6.97 4.43 -10.17
N SER A 64 -7.57 4.13 -9.02
CA SER A 64 -8.99 4.46 -8.76
C SER A 64 -9.21 5.97 -8.61
N GLY A 65 -8.20 6.72 -8.16
CA GLY A 65 -8.25 8.19 -8.12
C GLY A 65 -8.21 8.86 -9.49
N GLY A 66 -7.86 8.14 -10.56
CA GLY A 66 -7.80 8.64 -11.94
C GLY A 66 -9.02 8.27 -12.81
N LYS A 67 -10.00 7.53 -12.27
CA LYS A 67 -11.16 7.03 -13.04
C LYS A 67 -12.48 7.50 -12.45
N THR A 68 -12.62 8.81 -12.24
CA THR A 68 -13.93 9.48 -12.20
C THR A 68 -13.81 10.82 -12.91
N GLY A 69 -13.75 10.78 -14.25
CA GLY A 69 -13.53 11.97 -15.07
C GLY A 69 -13.55 11.67 -16.57
N SER A 70 -14.56 10.95 -17.04
CA SER A 70 -15.03 11.08 -18.43
C SER A 70 -16.55 11.06 -18.39
N GLY A 71 -17.09 12.13 -17.83
CA GLY A 71 -18.41 12.63 -18.18
C GLY A 71 -18.19 13.97 -18.87
N ASP A 72 -18.40 13.99 -20.17
CA ASP A 72 -18.72 15.14 -21.05
C ASP A 72 -19.10 14.43 -22.37
N ASP A 73 -20.34 14.02 -22.60
CA ASP A 73 -21.56 14.83 -22.77
C ASP A 73 -21.29 16.10 -23.59
N THR A 74 -21.42 15.99 -24.91
CA THR A 74 -22.14 16.95 -25.79
C THR A 74 -21.87 16.65 -27.28
N PRO A 75 -22.75 17.05 -28.23
CA PRO A 75 -24.21 17.30 -28.16
C PRO A 75 -25.06 16.26 -28.92
#